data_AF-A0A2D8N6Q3-F1
#
_entry.id   AF-A0A2D8N6Q3-F1
#
_cell.length_a   1.000
_cell.length_b   1.000
_cell.length_c   1.000
_cell.angle_alpha   90.00
_cell.angle_beta   90.00
_cell.angle_gamma   90.00
#
_symmetry.space_group_name_H-M   'P 1'
#
loop_
_entity.id
_entity.type
_entity.pdbx_description
1 polymer ?
#
loop_
_entity_poly.entity_id
_entity_poly.type
_entity_poly.pdbx_seq_one_letter_code
_entity_poly.pdbx_strand_id
1 'polypeptide(L)'
;MQSKNSIAIVQEKIHDVRIIPIVEKPKLDGKISLWHGDSRGWWDGETLVIETTNFSGKADLLHSVSAAGQQIRGPGPRASERTYTERITRVAKNAIRYEITSSDPGTYQRPYTVEMTLDYTEDPIYEYACHEGNYGMANILSGHRAQERFAAESGSQN
;
A
#
# COMPACT_ATOMS: atom_id res chain seq x y z
N MET A 1 -20.31 2.73 3.27
CA MET A 1 -21.25 2.23 4.31
C MET A 1 -20.52 2.22 5.64
N GLN A 2 -21.01 2.97 6.62
CA GLN A 2 -20.55 2.88 8.01
C GLN A 2 -21.79 2.54 8.84
N SER A 3 -21.68 1.56 9.73
CA SER A 3 -22.76 1.18 10.64
C SER A 3 -22.26 1.27 12.08
N LYS A 4 -23.17 1.12 13.05
CA LYS A 4 -22.77 0.96 14.45
C LYS A 4 -21.83 -0.23 14.68
N ASN A 5 -21.81 -1.18 13.74
CA ASN A 5 -21.12 -2.47 13.91
C ASN A 5 -19.93 -2.65 12.96
N SER A 6 -19.72 -1.74 12.03
CA SER A 6 -18.65 -1.86 11.04
C SER A 6 -18.20 -0.51 10.47
N ILE A 7 -16.93 -0.45 10.13
CA ILE A 7 -16.29 0.68 9.45
C ILE A 7 -15.83 0.18 8.08
N ALA A 8 -16.08 0.97 7.04
CA ALA A 8 -15.53 0.73 5.72
C ALA A 8 -14.39 1.71 5.47
N ILE A 9 -13.21 1.19 5.10
CA ILE A 9 -12.09 1.98 4.63
C ILE A 9 -11.97 1.80 3.13
N VAL A 10 -11.95 2.92 2.41
CA VAL A 10 -11.73 3.00 0.97
C VAL A 10 -10.44 3.78 0.77
N GLN A 11 -9.58 3.27 -0.10
CA GLN A 11 -8.32 3.90 -0.46
C GLN A 11 -8.19 3.97 -1.98
N GLU A 12 -7.37 4.89 -2.47
CA GLU A 12 -7.10 5.09 -3.90
C GLU A 12 -6.66 3.80 -4.59
N LYS A 13 -5.71 3.09 -3.96
CA LYS A 13 -5.03 1.94 -4.58
C LYS A 13 -5.91 0.69 -4.63
N ILE A 14 -6.07 0.14 -5.85
CA ILE A 14 -6.58 -1.21 -6.16
C ILE A 14 -8.10 -1.41 -5.91
N HIS A 15 -8.89 -0.36 -5.71
CA HIS A 15 -10.36 -0.40 -5.62
C HIS A 15 -10.96 -1.33 -4.54
N ASP A 16 -10.14 -1.91 -3.66
CA ASP A 16 -10.60 -2.79 -2.59
C ASP A 16 -11.21 -1.97 -1.45
N VAL A 17 -12.41 -2.40 -1.01
CA VAL A 17 -13.07 -1.83 0.17
C VAL A 17 -12.85 -2.77 1.36
N ARG A 18 -12.20 -2.27 2.42
CA ARG A 18 -11.97 -3.05 3.63
C ARG A 18 -13.10 -2.80 4.62
N ILE A 19 -13.93 -3.82 4.86
CA ILE A 19 -15.01 -3.77 5.84
C ILE A 19 -14.50 -4.36 7.15
N ILE A 20 -14.38 -3.53 8.18
CA ILE A 20 -13.83 -3.89 9.48
C ILE A 20 -14.98 -3.97 10.50
N PRO A 21 -15.29 -5.15 11.04
CA PRO A 21 -16.23 -5.28 12.15
C PRO A 21 -15.66 -4.62 13.41
N ILE A 22 -16.49 -3.84 14.11
CA ILE A 22 -16.16 -3.21 15.42
C ILE A 22 -16.97 -3.80 16.58
N VAL A 23 -17.51 -5.00 16.38
CA VAL A 23 -18.27 -5.76 17.37
C VAL A 23 -17.51 -7.02 17.73
N GLU A 24 -17.69 -7.50 18.95
CA GLU A 24 -17.10 -8.75 19.39
C GLU A 24 -17.56 -9.89 18.48
N LYS A 25 -16.59 -10.54 17.84
CA LYS A 25 -16.78 -11.69 16.96
C LYS A 25 -15.64 -12.69 17.24
N PRO A 26 -15.91 -14.00 17.18
CA PRO A 26 -14.84 -14.98 17.20
C PRO A 26 -13.81 -14.66 16.12
N LYS A 27 -12.52 -14.72 16.49
CA LYS A 27 -11.43 -14.65 15.51
C LYS A 27 -11.57 -15.85 14.55
N LEU A 28 -11.18 -15.66 13.30
CA LEU A 28 -11.11 -16.78 12.35
C LEU A 28 -10.13 -17.84 12.87
N ASP A 29 -10.48 -19.10 12.66
CA ASP A 29 -9.57 -20.21 12.92
C ASP A 29 -8.27 -20.01 12.12
N GLY A 30 -7.12 -20.30 12.72
CA GLY A 30 -5.81 -20.09 12.10
C GLY A 30 -5.58 -20.91 10.81
N LYS A 31 -6.42 -21.91 10.53
CA LYS A 31 -6.41 -22.68 9.27
C LYS A 31 -7.04 -21.90 8.12
N ILE A 32 -7.85 -20.88 8.41
CA ILE A 32 -8.46 -20.02 7.40
C ILE A 32 -7.51 -18.85 7.16
N SER A 33 -7.10 -18.68 5.90
CA SER A 33 -6.29 -17.55 5.47
C SER A 33 -7.00 -16.75 4.39
N LEU A 34 -6.90 -15.43 4.48
CA LEU A 34 -7.49 -14.47 3.56
C LEU A 34 -6.39 -13.71 2.84
N TRP A 35 -6.63 -13.30 1.60
CA TRP A 35 -5.61 -12.61 0.79
C TRP A 35 -5.15 -11.30 1.46
N HIS A 36 -6.08 -10.54 2.02
CA HIS A 36 -5.82 -9.28 2.74
C HIS A 36 -5.88 -9.42 4.27
N GLY A 37 -5.90 -10.65 4.78
CA GLY A 37 -6.09 -10.92 6.21
C GLY A 37 -7.53 -10.67 6.69
N ASP A 38 -7.75 -10.92 7.98
CA ASP A 38 -8.99 -10.70 8.71
C ASP A 38 -8.81 -9.51 9.66
N SER A 39 -9.44 -8.38 9.34
CA SER A 39 -9.37 -7.17 10.15
C SER A 39 -10.47 -7.12 11.20
N ARG A 40 -10.12 -6.78 12.44
CA ARG A 40 -11.04 -6.62 13.58
C ARG A 40 -10.74 -5.32 14.30
N GLY A 41 -11.77 -4.51 14.51
CA GLY A 41 -11.64 -3.20 15.14
C GLY A 41 -12.28 -3.14 16.53
N TRP A 42 -11.78 -2.22 17.36
CA TRP A 42 -12.42 -1.81 18.61
C TRP A 42 -11.99 -0.38 18.97
N TRP A 43 -12.71 0.25 19.89
CA TRP A 43 -12.37 1.57 20.41
C TRP A 43 -11.54 1.44 21.69
N ASP A 44 -10.43 2.17 21.73
CA ASP A 44 -9.56 2.38 22.89
C ASP A 44 -9.58 3.88 23.20
N GLY A 45 -10.56 4.28 24.02
CA GLY A 45 -10.92 5.70 24.17
C GLY A 45 -11.37 6.30 22.84
N GLU A 46 -10.66 7.34 22.39
CA GLU A 46 -10.92 8.05 21.12
C GLU A 46 -10.17 7.44 19.92
N THR A 47 -9.39 6.38 20.14
CA THR A 47 -8.61 5.73 19.10
C THR A 47 -9.34 4.49 18.59
N LEU A 48 -9.56 4.41 17.27
CA LEU A 48 -9.94 3.17 16.63
C LEU A 48 -8.69 2.30 16.46
N VAL A 49 -8.68 1.14 17.11
CA VAL A 49 -7.62 0.14 16.97
C VAL A 49 -8.12 -0.95 16.04
N ILE A 50 -7.31 -1.34 15.04
CA ILE A 50 -7.64 -2.42 14.12
C ILE A 50 -6.48 -3.42 14.13
N GLU A 51 -6.77 -4.68 14.45
CA GLU A 51 -5.82 -5.78 14.31
C GLU A 51 -6.16 -6.55 13.03
N THR A 52 -5.16 -6.84 12.21
CA THR A 52 -5.31 -7.71 11.04
C THR A 52 -4.37 -8.90 11.15
N THR A 53 -4.93 -10.10 11.05
CA THR A 53 -4.23 -11.41 11.12
C THR A 53 -4.66 -12.30 9.94
N ASN A 54 -4.30 -13.59 9.97
CA ASN A 54 -4.79 -14.61 9.01
C ASN A 54 -4.46 -14.28 7.54
N PHE A 55 -3.28 -13.71 7.28
CA PHE A 55 -2.82 -13.47 5.91
C PHE A 55 -2.55 -14.78 5.17
N SER A 56 -2.89 -14.80 3.89
CA SER A 56 -2.49 -15.90 3.01
C SER A 56 -0.98 -15.88 2.82
N GLY A 57 -0.34 -17.05 2.96
CA GLY A 57 1.07 -17.24 2.60
C GLY A 57 1.37 -17.02 1.11
N LYS A 58 0.35 -16.74 0.29
CA LYS A 58 0.44 -16.43 -1.14
C LYS A 58 0.26 -14.94 -1.46
N ALA A 59 -0.17 -14.13 -0.49
CA ALA A 59 -0.48 -12.73 -0.72
C ALA A 59 0.80 -11.94 -1.05
N ASP A 60 0.90 -11.41 -2.26
CA ASP A 60 2.03 -10.59 -2.71
C ASP A 60 2.01 -9.23 -2.01
N LEU A 61 2.66 -9.17 -0.84
CA LEU A 61 2.71 -7.99 0.01
C LEU A 61 4.14 -7.49 0.25
N LEU A 62 5.13 -8.08 -0.42
CA LEU A 62 6.52 -7.63 -0.39
C LEU A 62 6.87 -7.00 -1.74
N HIS A 63 7.07 -5.68 -1.74
CA HIS A 63 7.76 -4.99 -2.82
C HIS A 63 9.20 -4.75 -2.36
N SER A 64 10.07 -5.72 -2.62
CA SER A 64 11.49 -5.58 -2.30
C SER A 64 12.31 -5.45 -3.58
N VAL A 65 13.49 -4.85 -3.47
CA VAL A 65 14.45 -4.78 -4.57
C VAL A 65 15.60 -5.71 -4.21
N SER A 66 15.93 -6.65 -5.09
CA SER A 66 17.07 -7.53 -4.92
C SER A 66 18.36 -6.71 -4.87
N ALA A 67 19.44 -7.30 -4.37
CA ALA A 67 20.77 -6.68 -4.45
C ALA A 67 21.20 -6.36 -5.90
N ALA A 68 20.60 -7.04 -6.89
CA ALA A 68 20.79 -6.81 -8.32
C ALA A 68 19.81 -5.77 -8.92
N GLY A 69 19.05 -5.06 -8.10
CA GLY A 69 18.13 -4.01 -8.56
C GLY A 69 16.79 -4.51 -9.12
N GLN A 70 16.50 -5.81 -9.05
CA GLN A 70 15.25 -6.37 -9.56
C GLN A 70 14.13 -6.23 -8.53
N GLN A 71 12.96 -5.74 -8.94
CA GLN A 71 11.77 -5.85 -8.10
C GLN A 71 11.43 -7.32 -7.88
N ILE A 72 11.57 -7.77 -6.65
CA ILE A 72 11.05 -9.05 -6.19
C ILE A 72 9.65 -8.79 -5.66
N ARG A 73 8.69 -9.44 -6.33
CA ARG A 73 7.29 -9.52 -5.93
C ARG A 73 7.01 -10.93 -5.45
N GLY A 74 6.35 -11.05 -4.31
CA GLY A 74 5.99 -12.30 -3.69
C GLY A 74 5.59 -12.12 -2.23
N PRO A 75 5.10 -13.19 -1.57
CA PRO A 75 4.60 -13.11 -0.21
C PRO A 75 5.65 -12.76 0.85
N GLY A 76 6.94 -12.89 0.53
CA GLY A 76 8.00 -12.84 1.54
C GLY A 76 8.01 -14.12 2.40
N PRO A 77 9.10 -14.39 3.14
CA PRO A 77 9.18 -15.55 4.02
C PRO A 77 8.10 -15.47 5.12
N ARG A 78 7.53 -16.61 5.53
CA ARG A 78 6.58 -16.70 6.66
C ARG A 78 5.44 -15.66 6.62
N ALA A 79 4.99 -15.30 5.43
CA ALA A 79 4.01 -14.22 5.22
C ALA A 79 2.69 -14.42 6.00
N SER A 80 2.27 -15.66 6.22
CA SER A 80 1.08 -16.00 6.99
C SER A 80 1.19 -15.67 8.49
N GLU A 81 2.40 -15.46 8.99
CA GLU A 81 2.66 -15.09 10.40
C GLU A 81 2.69 -13.57 10.60
N ARG A 82 2.49 -12.80 9.54
CA ARG A 82 2.42 -11.35 9.61
C ARG A 82 1.18 -10.90 10.37
N THR A 83 1.32 -9.84 11.16
CA THR A 83 0.20 -9.11 11.73
C THR A 83 0.38 -7.61 11.54
N TYR A 84 -0.74 -6.90 11.47
CA TYR A 84 -0.76 -5.45 11.51
C TYR A 84 -1.63 -4.97 12.65
N THR A 85 -1.15 -3.95 13.36
CA THR A 85 -1.94 -3.20 14.33
C THR A 85 -1.98 -1.75 13.89
N GLU A 86 -3.18 -1.31 13.54
CA GLU A 86 -3.48 0.05 13.11
C GLU A 86 -4.12 0.81 14.25
N ARG A 87 -3.73 2.07 14.45
CA ARG A 87 -4.35 3.00 15.39
C ARG A 87 -4.71 4.28 14.64
N ILE A 88 -6.00 4.59 14.60
CA ILE A 88 -6.52 5.79 13.94
C ILE A 88 -7.11 6.70 15.02
N THR A 89 -6.51 7.87 15.19
CA THR A 89 -6.91 8.85 16.21
C THR A 89 -7.20 10.19 15.56
N ARG A 90 -8.34 10.81 15.87
CA ARG A 90 -8.62 12.18 15.44
C ARG A 90 -7.79 13.15 16.27
N VAL A 91 -6.84 13.85 15.64
CA VAL A 91 -5.92 14.78 16.32
C VAL A 91 -6.28 16.25 16.14
N ALA A 92 -7.10 16.56 15.13
CA ALA A 92 -7.68 17.88 14.93
C ALA A 92 -9.06 17.78 14.28
N LYS A 93 -9.75 18.92 14.12
CA LYS A 93 -11.05 18.98 13.42
C LYS A 93 -10.99 18.36 12.01
N ASN A 94 -9.86 18.53 11.33
CA ASN A 94 -9.65 18.14 9.93
C ASN A 94 -8.43 17.24 9.75
N ALA A 95 -7.93 16.57 10.81
CA ALA A 95 -6.77 15.69 10.69
C ALA A 95 -6.91 14.45 11.57
N ILE A 96 -6.46 13.33 11.03
CA ILE A 96 -6.30 12.07 11.76
C ILE A 96 -4.82 11.68 11.78
N ARG A 97 -4.36 11.16 12.92
CA ARG A 97 -3.09 10.43 12.99
C ARG A 97 -3.39 8.96 12.77
N TYR A 98 -2.68 8.37 11.84
CA TYR A 98 -2.78 6.97 11.48
C TYR A 98 -1.42 6.29 11.70
N GLU A 99 -1.38 5.39 12.67
CA GLU A 99 -0.20 4.62 13.03
C GLU A 99 -0.41 3.16 12.61
N ILE A 100 0.57 2.58 11.93
CA ILE A 100 0.55 1.18 11.49
C ILE A 100 1.80 0.50 12.03
N THR A 101 1.61 -0.42 12.97
CA THR A 101 2.67 -1.31 13.43
C THR A 101 2.64 -2.58 12.61
N SER A 102 3.73 -2.85 11.90
CA SER A 102 3.93 -4.09 11.14
C SER A 102 4.80 -5.06 11.94
N SER A 103 4.26 -6.23 12.23
CA SER A 103 5.01 -7.36 12.78
C SER A 103 5.09 -8.44 11.71
N ASP A 104 6.22 -8.49 11.01
CA ASP A 104 6.53 -9.51 10.01
C ASP A 104 7.90 -10.15 10.35
N PRO A 105 7.92 -11.23 11.15
CA PRO A 105 9.16 -11.88 11.56
C PRO A 105 9.84 -12.67 10.44
N GLY A 106 9.17 -12.86 9.29
CA GLY A 106 9.76 -13.47 8.11
C GLY A 106 10.59 -12.49 7.29
N THR A 107 10.28 -11.19 7.38
CA THR A 107 10.94 -10.13 6.63
C THR A 107 11.84 -9.23 7.49
N TYR A 108 11.40 -8.86 8.70
CA TYR A 108 12.08 -7.88 9.55
C TYR A 108 12.52 -8.49 10.89
N GLN A 109 13.65 -8.01 11.41
CA GLN A 109 14.22 -8.48 12.69
C GLN A 109 13.38 -8.07 13.92
N ARG A 110 12.59 -7.01 13.79
CA ARG A 110 11.72 -6.48 14.83
C ARG A 110 10.53 -5.76 14.20
N PRO A 111 9.39 -5.67 14.91
CA PRO A 111 8.30 -4.82 14.47
C PRO A 111 8.75 -3.36 14.28
N TYR A 112 8.09 -2.68 13.36
CA TYR A 112 8.27 -1.26 13.13
C TYR A 112 6.91 -0.58 12.99
N THR A 113 6.87 0.71 13.33
CA THR A 113 5.67 1.53 13.24
C THR A 113 5.90 2.63 12.20
N VAL A 114 4.94 2.79 11.31
CA VAL A 114 4.83 3.95 10.43
C VAL A 114 3.73 4.85 10.98
N GLU A 115 3.99 6.14 11.04
CA GLU A 115 3.01 7.15 11.41
C GLU A 115 2.79 8.09 10.22
N MET A 116 1.54 8.39 9.93
CA MET A 116 1.14 9.39 8.96
C MET A 116 0.03 10.26 9.54
N THR A 117 0.08 11.56 9.26
CA THR A 117 -1.05 12.46 9.50
C THR A 117 -1.80 12.61 8.19
N LEU A 118 -3.09 12.29 8.19
CA LEU A 118 -3.96 12.44 7.03
C LEU A 118 -4.88 13.62 7.27
N ASP A 119 -4.76 14.64 6.41
CA ASP A 119 -5.64 15.80 6.40
C ASP A 119 -6.92 15.50 5.62
N TYR A 120 -8.01 16.12 6.07
CA TYR A 120 -9.28 16.11 5.36
C TYR A 120 -9.15 16.93 4.07
N THR A 121 -9.63 16.35 2.97
CA THR A 121 -9.84 17.05 1.69
C THR A 121 -11.27 16.81 1.20
N GLU A 122 -11.81 17.80 0.49
CA GLU A 122 -13.06 17.67 -0.28
C GLU A 122 -12.81 17.10 -1.69
N ASP A 123 -11.55 16.98 -2.11
CA ASP A 123 -11.18 16.41 -3.40
C ASP A 123 -11.63 14.95 -3.51
N PRO A 124 -12.06 14.51 -4.70
CA PRO A 124 -12.39 13.11 -4.92
C PRO A 124 -11.15 12.23 -4.77
N ILE A 125 -11.36 10.97 -4.36
CA ILE A 125 -10.35 9.94 -4.52
C ILE A 125 -10.18 9.70 -6.03
N TYR A 126 -9.00 10.04 -6.55
CA TYR A 126 -8.67 9.81 -7.96
C TYR A 126 -8.47 8.32 -8.25
N GLU A 127 -8.59 7.96 -9.53
CA GLU A 127 -8.29 6.60 -9.97
C GLU A 127 -6.80 6.29 -9.75
N TYR A 128 -6.53 5.12 -9.16
CA TYR A 128 -5.18 4.58 -9.15
C TYR A 128 -4.83 4.07 -10.55
N ALA A 129 -4.22 4.94 -11.35
CA ALA A 129 -3.70 4.60 -12.67
C ALA A 129 -2.19 4.39 -12.60
N CYS A 130 -1.73 3.19 -12.94
CA CYS A 130 -0.33 2.98 -13.28
C CYS A 130 -0.09 3.64 -14.64
N HIS A 131 0.94 4.49 -14.76
CA HIS A 131 1.31 5.04 -16.05
C HIS A 131 2.20 4.02 -16.79
N GLU A 132 1.60 3.03 -17.45
CA GLU A 132 2.37 2.10 -18.27
C GLU A 132 3.00 2.82 -19.47
N GLY A 133 4.24 2.45 -19.81
CA GLY A 133 4.92 3.01 -20.97
C GLY A 133 5.52 4.40 -20.73
N ASN A 134 6.26 4.56 -19.62
CA ASN A 134 7.12 5.73 -19.42
C ASN A 134 8.32 5.72 -20.40
N TYR A 135 8.03 5.89 -21.69
CA TYR A 135 9.01 6.01 -22.77
C TYR A 135 9.50 7.44 -22.95
N GLY A 136 9.03 8.38 -22.12
CA GLY A 136 9.31 9.81 -22.28
C GLY A 136 10.81 10.09 -22.40
N MET A 137 11.61 9.55 -21.48
CA MET A 137 13.06 9.74 -21.50
C MET A 137 13.73 9.08 -22.71
N ALA A 138 13.36 7.85 -23.04
CA ALA A 138 13.91 7.13 -24.19
C ALA A 138 13.59 7.85 -25.51
N ASN A 139 12.36 8.35 -25.66
CA ASN A 139 11.89 9.05 -26.84
C ASN A 139 12.51 10.45 -26.97
N ILE A 140 12.70 11.17 -25.87
CA ILE A 140 13.42 12.45 -25.87
C ILE A 140 14.86 12.25 -26.36
N LEU A 141 15.56 11.26 -25.82
CA LEU A 141 16.96 10.99 -26.20
C LEU A 141 17.07 10.49 -27.64
N SER A 142 16.16 9.63 -28.11
CA SER A 142 16.17 9.15 -29.49
C SER A 142 15.88 10.27 -30.49
N GLY A 143 14.97 11.20 -30.15
CA GLY A 143 14.71 12.41 -30.92
C GLY A 143 15.95 13.30 -31.06
N HIS A 144 16.69 13.54 -29.98
CA HIS A 144 17.94 14.32 -30.04
C HIS A 144 19.00 13.64 -30.91
N ARG A 145 19.14 12.31 -30.84
CA ARG A 145 20.08 11.57 -31.71
C ARG A 145 19.71 11.63 -33.18
N ALA A 146 18.42 11.74 -33.51
CA ALA A 146 17.99 11.98 -34.89
C ALA A 146 18.38 13.38 -35.37
N GLN A 147 18.22 14.41 -34.51
CA GLN A 147 18.66 15.78 -34.82
C GLN A 147 20.17 15.86 -35.08
N GLU A 148 20.99 15.21 -34.26
CA GLU A 148 22.45 15.15 -34.46
C GLU A 148 22.82 14.52 -35.81
N ARG A 149 22.13 13.44 -36.23
CA ARG A 149 22.37 12.80 -37.53
C ARG A 149 22.03 13.72 -38.70
N PHE A 150 20.86 14.37 -38.67
CA PHE A 150 20.47 15.31 -39.73
C PHE A 150 21.44 16.50 -39.83
N ALA A 151 21.95 17.00 -38.70
CA ALA A 151 22.96 18.07 -38.68
C ALA A 151 24.30 17.60 -39.29
N ALA A 152 24.74 16.38 -39.01
CA ALA A 152 25.97 15.81 -39.59
C ALA A 152 25.85 15.57 -41.10
N GLU A 153 24.71 15.05 -41.57
CA GLU A 153 24.45 14.80 -42.99
C GLU A 153 24.38 16.10 -43.80
N SER A 154 23.71 17.13 -43.28
CA SER A 154 23.62 18.45 -43.93
C SER A 154 24.95 19.21 -43.93
N GLY A 155 25.80 19.02 -42.91
CA GLY A 155 27.16 19.56 -42.87
C GLY A 155 28.14 18.86 -43.83
N SER A 156 27.84 17.65 -44.29
CA SER A 156 28.69 16.87 -45.21
C SER A 156 28.41 17.14 -46.70
N GLN A 157 27.37 17.92 -47.04
CA GLN A 157 26.98 18.22 -48.44
C GLN A 157 27.46 19.61 -48.93
N ASN A 158 28.26 20.32 -48.14
CA ASN A 158 28.99 21.53 -48.52
C ASN A 158 30.50 21.25 -48.62
#